data_AF-A0A1Y5GW15-F1
#
_entry.id   AF-A0A1Y5GW15-F1
#
_cell.length_a   1.000
_cell.length_b   1.000
_cell.length_c   1.000
_cell.angle_alpha   90.00
_cell.angle_beta   90.00
_cell.angle_gamma   90.00
#
_symmetry.space_group_name_H-M   'P 1'
#
loop_
_entity.id
_entity.type
_entity.pdbx_description
1 polymer ?
#
loop_
_entity_poly.entity_id
_entity_poly.type
_entity_poly.pdbx_seq_one_letter_code
_entity_poly.pdbx_strand_id
1 'polypeptide(L)'
;MKNSAHGFTLVEMLLVIGILVSMAAFSAQRYLNDYQLEKAQTYATDMMTIANAAVSHSYDNDYKWSDESNAGDPCSGLVENLGGSGYYDEQAINIESYAESEYTTSCDISTPTAPVLKITKDFGDVELAKIIEGMLPAASVTGSEVTMYVLKPRGGGGSEVGVIEADDAIGSKTGIVVDMPECGSELKFFAQPSEICSPDEFGVESYRVRVSDTATQWGRYLEVKSTRFLADYINVSSCGSGDIKFTYAITCG
;
A
#
# COMPACT_ATOMS: atom_id res chain seq x y z
N MET A 1 30.30 77.85 -17.36
CA MET A 1 30.27 76.37 -17.22
C MET A 1 29.06 75.87 -17.97
N LYS A 2 29.26 75.12 -19.06
CA LYS A 2 28.20 74.66 -19.96
C LYS A 2 27.83 73.25 -19.52
N ASN A 3 26.70 73.09 -18.82
CA ASN A 3 26.19 71.77 -18.44
C ASN A 3 25.68 71.08 -19.69
N SER A 4 26.46 70.13 -20.21
CA SER A 4 26.01 69.20 -21.24
C SER A 4 25.09 68.19 -20.56
N ALA A 5 23.78 68.42 -20.61
CA ALA A 5 22.81 67.37 -20.34
C ALA A 5 22.96 66.35 -21.48
N HIS A 6 23.69 65.25 -21.22
CA HIS A 6 23.70 64.10 -22.11
C HIS A 6 22.29 63.51 -22.10
N GLY A 7 21.49 63.86 -23.11
CA GLY A 7 20.16 63.32 -23.31
C GLY A 7 20.25 61.81 -23.52
N PHE A 8 19.58 61.06 -22.66
CA PHE A 8 19.41 59.61 -22.75
C PHE A 8 18.89 59.27 -24.15
N THR A 9 19.64 58.49 -24.91
CA THR A 9 19.28 58.25 -26.31
C THR A 9 18.08 57.31 -26.40
N LEU A 10 17.20 57.52 -27.38
CA LEU A 10 16.01 56.69 -27.58
C LEU A 10 16.35 55.20 -27.72
N VAL A 11 17.53 54.89 -28.28
CA VAL A 11 18.08 53.55 -28.40
C VAL A 11 18.39 52.92 -27.04
N GLU A 12 18.90 53.71 -26.10
CA GLU A 12 19.24 53.27 -24.74
C GLU A 12 17.97 52.95 -23.93
N MET A 13 16.90 53.76 -24.10
CA MET A 13 15.56 53.44 -23.56
C MET A 13 15.00 52.14 -24.15
N LEU A 14 15.10 51.93 -25.46
CA LEU A 14 14.61 50.70 -26.10
C LEU A 14 15.38 49.47 -25.62
N LEU A 15 16.69 49.58 -25.41
CA LEU A 15 17.52 48.49 -24.92
C LEU A 15 17.17 48.12 -23.46
N VAL A 16 16.96 49.12 -22.60
CA VAL A 16 16.51 48.88 -21.21
C VAL A 16 15.14 48.22 -21.18
N ILE A 17 14.18 48.69 -21.99
CA ILE A 17 12.86 48.07 -22.09
C ILE A 17 12.98 46.61 -22.60
N GLY A 18 13.83 46.34 -23.59
CA GLY A 18 14.07 44.98 -24.08
C GLY A 18 14.65 44.04 -23.02
N ILE A 19 15.60 44.51 -22.21
CA ILE A 19 16.17 43.74 -21.10
C ILE A 19 15.10 43.51 -20.01
N LEU A 20 14.30 44.51 -19.67
CA LEU A 20 13.23 44.36 -18.68
C LEU A 20 12.15 43.37 -19.12
N VAL A 21 11.72 43.42 -20.39
CA VAL A 21 10.71 42.48 -20.93
C VAL A 21 11.24 41.05 -20.97
N SER A 22 12.51 40.85 -21.35
CA SER A 22 13.11 39.50 -21.36
C SER A 22 13.28 38.94 -19.94
N MET A 23 13.69 39.76 -18.96
CA MET A 23 13.72 39.36 -17.55
C MET A 23 12.32 39.07 -16.98
N ALA A 24 11.32 39.87 -17.35
CA ALA A 24 9.93 39.66 -16.94
C ALA A 24 9.38 38.33 -17.51
N ALA A 25 9.66 38.01 -18.77
CA ALA A 25 9.25 36.74 -19.37
C ALA A 25 9.90 35.54 -18.67
N PHE A 26 11.21 35.62 -18.40
CA PHE A 26 11.93 34.54 -17.72
C PHE A 26 11.46 34.33 -16.27
N SER A 27 11.24 35.42 -15.54
CA SER A 27 10.73 35.36 -14.16
C SER A 27 9.29 34.85 -14.09
N ALA A 28 8.42 35.25 -15.02
CA ALA A 28 7.06 34.73 -15.11
C ALA A 28 7.03 33.21 -15.33
N GLN A 29 7.88 32.70 -16.23
CA GLN A 29 7.95 31.26 -16.48
C GLN A 29 8.46 30.47 -15.27
N ARG A 30 9.43 31.02 -14.55
CA ARG A 30 9.90 30.41 -13.29
C ARG A 30 8.81 30.41 -12.22
N TYR A 31 8.12 31.53 -12.03
CA TYR A 31 7.05 31.64 -11.05
C TYR A 31 5.91 30.66 -11.32
N LEU A 32 5.54 30.47 -12.60
CA LEU A 32 4.52 29.49 -12.99
C LEU A 32 4.95 28.05 -12.66
N ASN A 33 6.21 27.70 -12.93
CA ASN A 33 6.72 26.36 -12.61
C ASN A 33 6.78 26.12 -11.09
N ASP A 34 7.25 27.10 -10.32
CA ASP A 34 7.34 27.02 -8.86
C ASP A 34 5.91 26.89 -8.26
N TYR A 35 4.94 27.64 -8.79
CA TYR A 35 3.54 27.55 -8.39
C TYR A 35 2.91 26.18 -8.71
N GLN A 36 3.16 25.62 -9.89
CA GLN A 36 2.67 24.29 -10.26
C GLN A 36 3.26 23.20 -9.36
N LEU A 37 4.53 23.34 -8.97
CA LEU A 37 5.19 22.40 -8.06
C LEU A 37 4.60 22.46 -6.65
N GLU A 38 4.39 23.67 -6.11
CA GLU A 38 3.76 23.88 -4.81
C GLU A 38 2.33 23.32 -4.77
N LYS A 39 1.58 23.53 -5.86
CA LYS A 39 0.24 22.97 -6.04
C LYS A 39 0.28 21.43 -6.07
N ALA A 40 1.18 20.83 -6.84
CA ALA A 40 1.36 19.38 -6.90
C ALA A 40 1.73 18.79 -5.53
N GLN A 41 2.63 19.45 -4.80
CA GLN A 41 3.07 19.01 -3.47
C GLN A 41 1.92 19.03 -2.47
N THR A 42 1.05 20.05 -2.53
CA THR A 42 -0.15 20.14 -1.69
C THR A 42 -1.06 18.93 -1.97
N TYR A 43 -1.39 18.66 -3.23
CA TYR A 43 -2.26 17.53 -3.58
C TYR A 43 -1.66 16.17 -3.24
N ALA A 44 -0.36 15.97 -3.42
CA ALA A 44 0.32 14.75 -3.00
C ALA A 44 0.25 14.59 -1.47
N THR A 45 0.41 15.68 -0.71
CA THR A 45 0.29 15.68 0.76
C THR A 45 -1.13 15.33 1.19
N ASP A 46 -2.16 15.83 0.50
CA ASP A 46 -3.56 15.51 0.76
C ASP A 46 -3.83 14.02 0.57
N MET A 47 -3.42 13.44 -0.57
CA MET A 47 -3.59 12.01 -0.84
C MET A 47 -2.85 11.14 0.19
N MET A 48 -1.64 11.53 0.58
CA MET A 48 -0.88 10.84 1.63
C MET A 48 -1.53 10.97 3.01
N THR A 49 -2.15 12.10 3.31
CA THR A 49 -2.88 12.33 4.57
C THR A 49 -4.09 11.42 4.66
N ILE A 50 -4.90 11.34 3.59
CA ILE A 50 -6.03 10.42 3.49
C ILE A 50 -5.55 8.96 3.64
N ALA A 51 -4.48 8.58 2.93
CA ALA A 51 -3.91 7.23 3.01
C ALA A 51 -3.46 6.86 4.44
N ASN A 52 -2.73 7.76 5.11
CA ASN A 52 -2.26 7.53 6.47
C ASN A 52 -3.41 7.50 7.49
N ALA A 53 -4.42 8.35 7.31
CA ALA A 53 -5.63 8.36 8.12
C ALA A 53 -6.43 7.06 7.94
N ALA A 54 -6.59 6.59 6.70
CA ALA A 54 -7.25 5.32 6.40
C ALA A 54 -6.55 4.15 7.09
N VAL A 55 -5.21 4.10 7.02
CA VAL A 55 -4.39 3.09 7.70
C VAL A 55 -4.59 3.17 9.21
N SER A 56 -4.54 4.37 9.79
CA SER A 56 -4.71 4.57 11.24
C SER A 56 -6.10 4.14 11.71
N HIS A 57 -7.15 4.58 11.01
CA HIS A 57 -8.53 4.14 11.28
C HIS A 57 -8.68 2.64 11.18
N SER A 58 -8.04 2.01 10.19
CA SER A 58 -8.10 0.56 10.08
C SER A 58 -7.49 -0.12 11.31
N TYR A 59 -6.36 0.36 11.86
CA TYR A 59 -5.79 -0.20 13.10
C TYR A 59 -6.77 -0.12 14.28
N ASP A 60 -7.53 0.97 14.39
CA ASP A 60 -8.48 1.18 15.48
C ASP A 60 -9.82 0.43 15.28
N ASN A 61 -10.13 0.00 14.05
CA ASN A 61 -11.42 -0.60 13.67
C ASN A 61 -11.24 -2.01 13.08
N ASP A 62 -10.62 -2.90 13.87
CA ASP A 62 -10.44 -4.33 13.53
C ASP A 62 -9.82 -4.54 12.15
N TYR A 63 -8.85 -3.68 11.79
CA TYR A 63 -8.18 -3.67 10.49
C TYR A 63 -9.18 -3.81 9.35
N LYS A 64 -10.25 -3.03 9.37
CA LYS A 64 -11.17 -2.89 8.24
C LYS A 64 -11.06 -1.47 7.71
N TRP A 65 -11.16 -1.34 6.39
CA TRP A 65 -11.39 -0.03 5.83
C TRP A 65 -12.76 0.48 6.27
N SER A 66 -12.88 1.80 6.38
CA SER A 66 -14.19 2.42 6.54
C SER A 66 -15.08 2.05 5.34
N ASP A 67 -16.33 1.66 5.60
CA ASP A 67 -17.30 1.16 4.61
C ASP A 67 -16.85 -0.04 3.76
N GLU A 68 -15.90 -0.86 4.24
CA GLU A 68 -15.45 -2.06 3.53
C GLU A 68 -16.59 -3.08 3.26
N SER A 69 -17.56 -3.17 4.17
CA SER A 69 -18.68 -4.11 4.08
C SER A 69 -19.86 -3.61 3.23
N ASN A 70 -19.75 -2.44 2.60
CA ASN A 70 -20.82 -1.90 1.78
C ASN A 70 -20.94 -2.70 0.47
N ALA A 71 -22.02 -3.49 0.34
CA ALA A 71 -22.21 -4.43 -0.76
C ALA A 71 -22.35 -3.77 -2.16
N GLY A 72 -22.60 -2.47 -2.22
CA GLY A 72 -22.74 -1.73 -3.49
C GLY A 72 -21.46 -1.03 -3.95
N ASP A 73 -20.74 -0.40 -3.02
CA ASP A 73 -19.54 0.38 -3.31
C ASP A 73 -18.60 0.40 -2.09
N PRO A 74 -17.74 -0.63 -1.95
CA PRO A 74 -16.87 -0.78 -0.80
C PRO A 74 -15.88 0.38 -0.68
N CYS A 75 -15.77 0.94 0.51
CA CYS A 75 -14.90 2.07 0.84
C CYS A 75 -15.26 3.41 0.16
N SER A 76 -16.45 3.57 -0.41
CA SER A 76 -16.88 4.84 -1.05
C SER A 76 -16.99 6.02 -0.08
N GLY A 77 -17.51 5.80 1.14
CA GLY A 77 -17.65 6.83 2.18
C GLY A 77 -16.40 7.05 3.02
N LEU A 78 -15.28 6.42 2.67
CA LEU A 78 -14.08 6.38 3.52
C LEU A 78 -13.53 7.78 3.82
N VAL A 79 -13.45 8.67 2.82
CA VAL A 79 -12.92 10.02 3.03
C VAL A 79 -13.78 10.80 4.02
N GLU A 80 -15.10 10.82 3.82
CA GLU A 80 -16.06 11.51 4.69
C GLU A 80 -16.04 10.95 6.12
N ASN A 81 -16.06 9.63 6.27
CA ASN A 81 -16.06 8.98 7.57
C ASN A 81 -14.77 9.25 8.37
N LEU A 82 -13.62 9.31 7.69
CA LEU A 82 -12.34 9.61 8.33
C LEU A 82 -12.27 11.05 8.85
N GLY A 83 -12.81 12.01 8.07
CA GLY A 83 -12.93 13.41 8.48
C GLY A 83 -13.86 13.56 9.67
N GLY A 84 -15.07 12.99 9.58
CA GLY A 84 -16.07 13.04 10.65
C GLY A 84 -15.64 12.32 11.93
N SER A 85 -14.73 11.34 11.82
CA SER A 85 -14.15 10.63 12.97
C SER A 85 -12.89 11.29 13.54
N GLY A 86 -12.41 12.39 12.95
CA GLY A 86 -11.28 13.17 13.45
C GLY A 86 -9.89 12.56 13.19
N TYR A 87 -9.75 11.67 12.20
CA TYR A 87 -8.43 11.09 11.84
C TYR A 87 -7.55 12.06 11.06
N TYR A 88 -8.14 13.11 10.49
CA TYR A 88 -7.45 14.28 9.97
C TYR A 88 -8.34 15.51 10.16
N ASP A 89 -7.73 16.69 10.15
CA ASP A 89 -8.47 17.94 10.17
C ASP A 89 -9.00 18.22 8.75
N GLU A 90 -10.33 18.19 8.59
CA GLU A 90 -11.02 18.49 7.33
C GLU A 90 -10.67 19.88 6.78
N GLN A 91 -10.27 20.82 7.65
CA GLN A 91 -9.85 22.17 7.25
C GLN A 91 -8.37 22.25 6.86
N ALA A 92 -7.57 21.24 7.19
CA ALA A 92 -6.13 21.21 6.91
C ALA A 92 -5.80 20.58 5.56
N ILE A 93 -6.67 19.71 5.05
CA ILE A 93 -6.63 19.29 3.65
C ILE A 93 -7.13 20.49 2.82
N ASN A 94 -6.42 20.84 1.74
CA ASN A 94 -6.74 22.03 0.92
C ASN A 94 -7.97 21.74 0.04
N ILE A 95 -9.10 21.51 0.72
CA ILE A 95 -10.42 21.24 0.19
C ILE A 95 -11.10 22.61 0.08
N GLU A 96 -10.67 23.44 -0.88
CA GLU A 96 -11.53 24.52 -1.36
C GLU A 96 -12.76 23.88 -2.00
N SER A 97 -13.80 23.62 -1.18
CA SER A 97 -15.11 23.04 -1.50
C SER A 97 -15.32 21.60 -1.01
N TYR A 98 -15.84 21.46 0.21
CA TYR A 98 -16.55 20.28 0.73
C TYR A 98 -17.84 19.94 -0.08
N ALA A 99 -18.00 20.47 -1.29
CA ALA A 99 -19.01 19.94 -2.20
C ALA A 99 -18.48 18.58 -2.68
N GLU A 100 -18.90 17.52 -1.99
CA GLU A 100 -19.10 16.15 -2.49
C GLU A 100 -18.28 15.82 -3.75
N SER A 101 -17.27 14.94 -3.65
CA SER A 101 -16.73 14.09 -4.76
C SER A 101 -15.37 14.36 -5.44
N GLU A 102 -14.41 15.12 -4.92
CA GLU A 102 -13.10 15.20 -5.63
C GLU A 102 -12.17 13.99 -5.43
N TYR A 103 -12.20 13.36 -4.26
CA TYR A 103 -11.46 12.11 -4.01
C TYR A 103 -12.46 10.95 -3.97
N THR A 104 -12.30 10.03 -4.92
CA THR A 104 -13.08 8.79 -4.96
C THR A 104 -12.26 7.66 -4.34
N THR A 105 -12.89 6.86 -3.49
CA THR A 105 -12.23 5.74 -2.83
C THR A 105 -12.95 4.44 -3.15
N SER A 106 -12.18 3.40 -3.41
CA SER A 106 -12.74 2.05 -3.62
C SER A 106 -11.80 1.00 -3.07
N CYS A 107 -12.34 -0.09 -2.56
CA CYS A 107 -11.54 -1.25 -2.16
C CYS A 107 -12.09 -2.51 -2.81
N ASP A 108 -11.20 -3.29 -3.42
CA ASP A 108 -11.59 -4.55 -4.05
C ASP A 108 -11.55 -5.68 -3.02
N ILE A 109 -12.72 -6.10 -2.56
CA ILE A 109 -12.88 -7.21 -1.61
C ILE A 109 -12.69 -8.59 -2.27
N SER A 110 -12.61 -8.66 -3.60
CA SER A 110 -12.50 -9.94 -4.33
C SER A 110 -11.10 -10.57 -4.29
N THR A 111 -10.08 -9.82 -3.85
CA THR A 111 -8.71 -10.32 -3.67
C THR A 111 -8.40 -10.53 -2.17
N PRO A 112 -8.73 -11.71 -1.61
CA PRO A 112 -8.66 -11.96 -0.15
C PRO A 112 -7.25 -11.90 0.45
N THR A 113 -6.20 -11.87 -0.37
CA THR A 113 -4.80 -11.91 0.10
C THR A 113 -4.22 -10.53 0.40
N ALA A 114 -4.80 -9.44 -0.14
CA ALA A 114 -4.42 -8.06 0.15
C ALA A 114 -5.41 -7.09 -0.51
N PRO A 115 -6.59 -6.82 0.09
CA PRO A 115 -7.48 -5.80 -0.46
C PRO A 115 -6.75 -4.45 -0.47
N VAL A 116 -6.68 -3.84 -1.64
CA VAL A 116 -5.97 -2.57 -1.86
C VAL A 116 -7.02 -1.47 -1.86
N LEU A 117 -6.85 -0.49 -0.98
CA LEU A 117 -7.60 0.75 -1.04
C LEU A 117 -7.05 1.60 -2.19
N LYS A 118 -7.94 2.02 -3.08
CA LYS A 118 -7.65 2.96 -4.16
C LYS A 118 -8.18 4.32 -3.75
N ILE A 119 -7.34 5.35 -3.87
CA ILE A 119 -7.71 6.75 -3.68
C ILE A 119 -7.45 7.45 -5.01
N THR A 120 -8.51 7.94 -5.65
CA THR A 120 -8.48 8.44 -7.01
C THR A 120 -8.95 9.88 -7.07
N LYS A 121 -8.24 10.72 -7.84
CA LYS A 121 -8.62 12.12 -8.11
C LYS A 121 -8.26 12.52 -9.53
N ASP A 122 -9.20 13.19 -10.19
CA ASP A 122 -8.95 13.89 -11.45
C ASP A 122 -8.49 15.33 -11.17
N PHE A 123 -7.29 15.67 -11.64
CA PHE A 123 -6.70 17.00 -11.48
C PHE A 123 -6.98 17.93 -12.68
N GLY A 124 -7.64 17.44 -13.74
CA GLY A 124 -7.94 18.18 -14.96
C GLY A 124 -6.72 18.59 -15.80
N ASP A 125 -5.50 18.28 -15.34
CA ASP A 125 -4.23 18.60 -15.98
C ASP A 125 -3.31 17.37 -15.97
N VAL A 126 -2.94 16.92 -17.18
CA VAL A 126 -2.11 15.73 -17.41
C VAL A 126 -0.66 15.94 -16.96
N GLU A 127 -0.13 17.15 -17.09
CA GLU A 127 1.24 17.44 -16.64
C GLU A 127 1.30 17.47 -15.11
N LEU A 128 0.29 18.08 -14.49
CA LEU A 128 0.15 18.10 -13.04
C LEU A 128 -0.02 16.68 -12.46
N ALA A 129 -0.87 15.85 -13.07
CA ALA A 129 -1.09 14.46 -12.64
C ALA A 129 0.22 13.64 -12.65
N LYS A 130 1.07 13.81 -13.67
CA LYS A 130 2.38 13.14 -13.75
C LYS A 130 3.36 13.62 -12.69
N ILE A 131 3.34 14.92 -12.36
CA ILE A 131 4.17 15.44 -11.28
C ILE A 131 3.74 14.83 -9.94
N ILE A 132 2.42 14.76 -9.69
CA ILE A 132 1.84 14.18 -8.48
C ILE A 132 2.17 12.67 -8.39
N GLU A 133 2.05 11.92 -9.48
CA GLU A 133 2.43 10.50 -9.54
C GLU A 133 3.88 10.28 -9.09
N GLY A 134 4.80 11.12 -9.58
CA GLY A 134 6.21 11.06 -9.20
C GLY A 134 6.49 11.40 -7.73
N MET A 135 5.52 12.00 -7.03
CA MET A 135 5.61 12.32 -5.60
C MET A 135 4.98 11.25 -4.69
N LEU A 136 4.16 10.35 -5.25
CA LEU A 136 3.44 9.34 -4.49
C LEU A 136 4.18 8.00 -4.49
N PRO A 137 4.16 7.23 -3.38
CA PRO A 137 4.93 5.99 -3.25
C PRO A 137 4.40 4.85 -4.12
N ALA A 138 3.09 4.80 -4.34
CA ALA A 138 2.42 3.78 -5.16
C ALA A 138 1.19 4.41 -5.83
N ALA A 139 1.39 4.97 -7.02
CA ALA A 139 0.32 5.58 -7.81
C ALA A 139 0.40 5.17 -9.29
N SER A 140 -0.71 5.35 -9.99
CA SER A 140 -0.78 5.27 -11.45
C SER A 140 -1.55 6.45 -12.01
N VAL A 141 -1.23 6.85 -13.24
CA VAL A 141 -1.93 7.94 -13.94
C VAL A 141 -2.63 7.45 -15.20
N THR A 142 -3.89 7.84 -15.35
CA THR A 142 -4.66 7.68 -16.58
C THR A 142 -5.21 9.04 -17.00
N GLY A 143 -4.55 9.68 -17.99
CA GLY A 143 -4.93 11.04 -18.40
C GLY A 143 -4.57 12.07 -17.32
N SER A 144 -5.57 12.77 -16.78
CA SER A 144 -5.44 13.70 -15.66
C SER A 144 -5.83 13.08 -14.31
N GLU A 145 -6.21 11.80 -14.30
CA GLU A 145 -6.59 11.06 -13.12
C GLU A 145 -5.39 10.35 -12.51
N VAL A 146 -5.18 10.56 -11.20
CA VAL A 146 -4.18 9.85 -10.40
C VAL A 146 -4.90 8.89 -9.47
N THR A 147 -4.50 7.63 -9.49
CA THR A 147 -4.94 6.61 -8.52
C THR A 147 -3.78 6.20 -7.64
N MET A 148 -3.89 6.45 -6.33
CA MET A 148 -2.97 5.96 -5.31
C MET A 148 -3.46 4.63 -4.75
N TYR A 149 -2.54 3.71 -4.52
CA TYR A 149 -2.80 2.38 -3.96
C TYR A 149 -2.25 2.29 -2.55
N VAL A 150 -3.13 1.94 -1.61
CA VAL A 150 -2.80 1.78 -0.19
C VAL A 150 -3.04 0.33 0.19
N LEU A 151 -1.97 -0.33 0.64
CA LEU A 151 -2.05 -1.70 1.12
C LEU A 151 -2.71 -1.72 2.50
N LYS A 152 -3.62 -2.68 2.70
CA LYS A 152 -4.21 -2.92 4.00
C LYS A 152 -3.14 -3.33 5.01
N PRO A 153 -3.15 -2.78 6.25
CA PRO A 153 -2.20 -3.18 7.27
C PRO A 153 -2.32 -4.67 7.57
N ARG A 154 -1.17 -5.34 7.65
CA ARG A 154 -1.09 -6.74 8.02
C ARG A 154 -1.29 -6.84 9.53
N GLY A 155 -2.46 -7.25 9.99
CA GLY A 155 -2.67 -7.38 11.44
C GLY A 155 -4.05 -7.78 11.95
N GLY A 156 -5.15 -7.68 11.19
CA GLY A 156 -6.40 -8.19 11.76
C GLY A 156 -7.71 -7.96 11.03
N GLY A 157 -7.76 -8.11 9.70
CA GLY A 157 -9.03 -8.07 8.97
C GLY A 157 -9.77 -9.42 9.05
N GLY A 158 -9.91 -10.00 10.24
CA GLY A 158 -10.31 -11.41 10.40
C GLY A 158 -9.33 -12.39 9.74
N SER A 159 -8.08 -11.94 9.56
CA SER A 159 -6.96 -12.72 9.06
C SER A 159 -5.95 -12.98 10.18
N GLU A 160 -6.06 -14.10 10.88
CA GLU A 160 -5.03 -14.50 11.83
C GLU A 160 -3.82 -15.00 11.05
N VAL A 161 -2.72 -14.25 11.12
CA VAL A 161 -1.45 -14.63 10.51
C VAL A 161 -0.47 -14.97 11.61
N GLY A 162 0.08 -16.18 11.56
CA GLY A 162 1.03 -16.65 12.56
C GLY A 162 2.12 -17.51 11.96
N VAL A 163 3.17 -17.71 12.76
CA VAL A 163 4.16 -18.75 12.53
C VAL A 163 3.98 -19.77 13.64
N ILE A 164 3.75 -21.02 13.26
CA ILE A 164 3.60 -22.14 14.18
C ILE A 164 4.68 -23.17 13.85
N GLU A 165 5.35 -23.65 14.90
CA GLU A 165 6.28 -24.78 14.79
C GLU A 165 5.47 -26.07 14.69
N ALA A 166 5.91 -27.01 13.86
CA ALA A 166 5.22 -28.27 13.65
C ALA A 166 5.40 -29.20 14.87
N ASP A 167 4.59 -28.99 15.90
CA ASP A 167 4.69 -29.71 17.18
C ASP A 167 3.72 -30.92 17.24
N ASP A 168 2.73 -30.98 16.35
CA ASP A 168 1.70 -32.01 16.39
C ASP A 168 1.99 -33.20 15.47
N ALA A 169 2.09 -34.39 16.07
CA ALA A 169 2.09 -35.65 15.35
C ALA A 169 0.69 -35.96 14.79
N ILE A 170 0.37 -35.45 13.60
CA ILE A 170 -0.86 -35.82 12.87
C ILE A 170 -0.70 -37.25 12.36
N GLY A 171 -1.12 -38.22 13.17
CA GLY A 171 -1.08 -39.64 12.82
C GLY A 171 0.31 -40.12 12.40
N SER A 172 1.34 -39.78 13.19
CA SER A 172 2.79 -40.05 12.97
C SER A 172 3.51 -39.18 11.93
N LYS A 173 2.90 -38.10 11.43
CA LYS A 173 3.53 -37.14 10.51
C LYS A 173 3.69 -35.77 11.16
N THR A 174 4.77 -35.06 10.82
CA THR A 174 5.05 -33.70 11.28
C THR A 174 4.16 -32.70 10.56
N GLY A 175 3.38 -31.94 11.31
CA GLY A 175 2.43 -30.97 10.78
C GLY A 175 1.97 -29.97 11.83
N ILE A 176 0.96 -29.20 11.43
CA ILE A 176 0.34 -28.17 12.26
C ILE A 176 -1.14 -28.48 12.39
N VAL A 177 -1.66 -28.28 13.60
CA VAL A 177 -3.08 -28.27 13.87
C VAL A 177 -3.43 -26.87 14.35
N VAL A 178 -4.45 -26.28 13.72
CA VAL A 178 -4.95 -24.96 14.10
C VAL A 178 -6.46 -25.10 14.32
N ASP A 179 -6.93 -24.65 15.47
CA ASP A 179 -8.36 -24.65 15.77
C ASP A 179 -9.10 -23.73 14.79
N MET A 180 -10.24 -24.18 14.29
CA MET A 180 -11.10 -23.34 13.45
C MET A 180 -11.70 -22.25 14.32
N PRO A 181 -11.46 -20.96 14.03
CA PRO A 181 -12.07 -19.89 14.82
C PRO A 181 -13.58 -19.85 14.60
N GLU A 182 -14.31 -19.30 15.57
CA GLU A 182 -15.74 -19.03 15.46
C GLU A 182 -15.99 -17.85 14.52
N CYS A 183 -15.79 -18.05 13.22
CA CYS A 183 -16.22 -17.08 12.21
C CYS A 183 -17.12 -17.74 11.17
N GLY A 184 -17.84 -16.91 10.42
CA GLY A 184 -19.00 -17.27 9.60
C GLY A 184 -18.77 -18.36 8.54
N SER A 185 -19.77 -18.56 7.68
CA SER A 185 -19.87 -19.73 6.79
C SER A 185 -18.78 -19.87 5.72
N GLU A 186 -17.84 -18.93 5.59
CA GLU A 186 -16.75 -18.96 4.60
C GLU A 186 -15.35 -18.81 5.21
N LEU A 187 -15.05 -19.64 6.22
CA LEU A 187 -13.70 -19.84 6.75
C LEU A 187 -12.74 -20.38 5.67
N LYS A 188 -11.62 -19.69 5.42
CA LYS A 188 -10.52 -20.18 4.56
C LYS A 188 -9.22 -20.25 5.35
N PHE A 189 -8.53 -21.38 5.23
CA PHE A 189 -7.24 -21.61 5.88
C PHE A 189 -6.14 -21.87 4.85
N PHE A 190 -5.12 -21.03 4.89
CA PHE A 190 -3.91 -21.17 4.10
C PHE A 190 -2.74 -21.43 5.03
N ALA A 191 -1.92 -22.44 4.70
CA ALA A 191 -0.68 -22.71 5.40
C ALA A 191 0.40 -23.09 4.40
N GLN A 192 1.57 -22.49 4.54
CA GLN A 192 2.75 -22.80 3.74
C GLN A 192 3.96 -23.06 4.63
N PRO A 193 4.83 -24.01 4.30
CA PRO A 193 6.09 -24.18 5.01
C PRO A 193 7.00 -22.98 4.72
N SER A 194 7.50 -22.35 5.78
CA SER A 194 8.45 -21.24 5.71
C SER A 194 9.88 -21.72 5.94
N GLU A 195 10.06 -22.70 6.83
CA GLU A 195 11.34 -23.33 7.13
C GLU A 195 11.13 -24.86 7.18
N ILE A 196 11.95 -25.62 6.44
CA ILE A 196 11.95 -27.09 6.49
C ILE A 196 13.35 -27.52 6.90
N CYS A 197 13.49 -27.97 8.14
CA CYS A 197 14.73 -28.55 8.63
C CYS A 197 14.57 -30.07 8.63
N SER A 198 15.53 -30.76 8.02
CA SER A 198 15.58 -32.23 8.03
C SER A 198 16.26 -32.68 9.32
N PRO A 199 15.64 -33.56 10.13
CA PRO A 199 16.24 -34.04 11.37
C PRO A 199 17.45 -34.96 11.14
N ASP A 200 17.59 -35.47 9.92
CA ASP A 200 18.68 -36.37 9.55
C ASP A 200 19.65 -35.70 8.56
N GLU A 201 20.84 -36.28 8.39
CA GLU A 201 21.85 -35.87 7.40
C GLU A 201 21.36 -35.92 5.94
N PHE A 202 20.05 -36.00 5.67
CA PHE A 202 19.46 -36.03 4.35
C PHE A 202 18.80 -34.70 3.97
N GLY A 203 19.01 -34.26 2.74
CA GLY A 203 18.30 -33.13 2.15
C GLY A 203 16.88 -33.48 1.69
N VAL A 204 16.06 -32.43 1.53
CA VAL A 204 14.68 -32.51 1.04
C VAL A 204 14.66 -32.33 -0.48
N GLU A 205 14.21 -33.33 -1.24
CA GLU A 205 14.07 -33.25 -2.71
C GLU A 205 12.76 -32.59 -3.12
N SER A 206 11.67 -32.97 -2.44
CA SER A 206 10.35 -32.41 -2.68
C SER A 206 9.50 -32.55 -1.42
N TYR A 207 8.53 -31.65 -1.28
CA TYR A 207 7.52 -31.73 -0.25
C TYR A 207 6.13 -31.58 -0.86
N ARG A 208 5.13 -32.15 -0.21
CA ARG A 208 3.72 -31.91 -0.50
C ARG A 208 2.98 -31.64 0.79
N VAL A 209 2.18 -30.57 0.81
CA VAL A 209 1.25 -30.30 1.91
C VAL A 209 -0.01 -31.14 1.71
N ARG A 210 -0.42 -31.85 2.77
CA ARG A 210 -1.67 -32.60 2.82
C ARG A 210 -2.61 -31.99 3.85
N VAL A 211 -3.89 -32.19 3.62
CA VAL A 211 -4.99 -31.69 4.44
C VAL A 211 -5.55 -32.86 5.27
N SER A 212 -5.81 -32.62 6.56
CA SER A 212 -6.46 -33.56 7.48
C SER A 212 -7.40 -32.82 8.41
N ASP A 213 -8.42 -32.20 7.84
CA ASP A 213 -9.37 -31.37 8.57
C ASP A 213 -10.38 -32.22 9.37
N THR A 214 -10.76 -31.72 10.54
CA THR A 214 -11.85 -32.26 11.36
C THR A 214 -13.02 -31.28 11.37
N ALA A 215 -14.06 -31.52 12.18
CA ALA A 215 -15.19 -30.60 12.30
C ALA A 215 -14.83 -29.28 13.00
N THR A 216 -13.72 -29.23 13.73
CA THR A 216 -13.35 -28.09 14.60
C THR A 216 -11.89 -27.66 14.45
N GLN A 217 -11.09 -28.37 13.66
CA GLN A 217 -9.66 -28.11 13.51
C GLN A 217 -9.20 -28.30 12.07
N TRP A 218 -8.31 -27.44 11.62
CA TRP A 218 -7.58 -27.62 10.38
C TRP A 218 -6.25 -28.31 10.62
N GLY A 219 -6.03 -29.42 9.91
CA GLY A 219 -4.78 -30.16 9.93
C GLY A 219 -4.01 -29.96 8.63
N ARG A 220 -2.75 -29.53 8.71
CA ARG A 220 -1.85 -29.48 7.55
C ARG A 220 -0.56 -30.21 7.91
N TYR A 221 -0.15 -31.19 7.12
CA TYR A 221 1.12 -31.90 7.36
C TYR A 221 1.94 -31.98 6.07
N LEU A 222 3.26 -32.11 6.23
CA LEU A 222 4.17 -32.29 5.10
C LEU A 222 4.44 -33.76 4.87
N GLU A 223 4.33 -34.18 3.61
CA GLU A 223 4.96 -35.39 3.10
C GLU A 223 6.26 -34.98 2.40
N VAL A 224 7.39 -35.33 3.02
CA VAL A 224 8.72 -35.02 2.51
C VAL A 224 9.30 -36.24 1.83
N LYS A 225 9.89 -36.06 0.65
CA LYS A 225 10.71 -37.08 -0.01
C LYS A 225 12.18 -36.74 0.20
N SER A 226 12.87 -37.52 1.02
CA SER A 226 14.31 -37.42 1.27
C SER A 226 15.06 -38.36 0.34
N THR A 227 16.15 -37.91 -0.30
CA THR A 227 16.87 -38.77 -1.27
C THR A 227 18.39 -38.74 -1.21
N ARG A 228 19.05 -37.75 -0.59
CA ARG A 228 20.53 -37.64 -0.59
C ARG A 228 21.09 -37.02 0.67
N PHE A 229 22.36 -37.28 0.97
CA PHE A 229 23.05 -36.70 2.10
C PHE A 229 23.24 -35.17 1.92
N LEU A 230 23.17 -34.42 3.01
CA LEU A 230 23.30 -32.96 3.11
C LEU A 230 24.61 -32.45 2.48
N ALA A 231 25.68 -33.26 2.54
CA ALA A 231 26.97 -32.97 1.93
C ALA A 231 26.93 -32.82 0.40
N ASP A 232 25.87 -33.31 -0.26
CA ASP A 232 25.69 -33.21 -1.72
C ASP A 232 25.02 -31.88 -2.14
N TYR A 233 24.55 -31.06 -1.19
CA TYR A 233 23.86 -29.81 -1.45
C TYR A 233 24.74 -28.59 -1.18
N ILE A 234 24.73 -27.61 -2.10
CA ILE A 234 25.46 -26.35 -1.98
C ILE A 234 24.54 -25.31 -1.31
N ASN A 235 25.05 -24.55 -0.34
CA ASN A 235 24.33 -23.51 0.43
C ASN A 235 23.25 -24.02 1.41
N VAL A 236 23.45 -25.19 2.02
CA VAL A 236 22.58 -25.64 3.13
C VAL A 236 23.26 -25.34 4.46
N SER A 237 22.66 -24.44 5.26
CA SER A 237 23.03 -24.22 6.66
C SER A 237 22.40 -25.30 7.53
N SER A 238 23.17 -25.87 8.47
CA SER A 238 22.60 -26.76 9.48
C SER A 238 21.58 -25.99 10.34
N CYS A 239 20.39 -26.55 10.51
CA CYS A 239 19.41 -25.98 11.44
C CYS A 239 19.69 -26.48 12.86
N GLY A 240 19.58 -25.59 13.85
CA GLY A 240 19.54 -25.99 15.26
C GLY A 240 18.12 -26.39 15.64
N SER A 241 17.84 -27.69 15.67
CA SER A 241 16.71 -28.37 16.35
C SER A 241 15.27 -27.85 16.17
N GLY A 242 15.02 -26.85 15.32
CA GLY A 242 13.69 -26.35 15.02
C GLY A 242 13.04 -27.19 13.93
N ASP A 243 12.15 -28.08 14.34
CA ASP A 243 11.26 -28.81 13.44
C ASP A 243 10.44 -27.81 12.60
N ILE A 244 10.12 -28.24 11.39
CA ILE A 244 9.42 -27.50 10.31
C ILE A 244 8.54 -26.34 10.82
N LYS A 245 8.73 -25.13 10.28
CA LYS A 245 7.84 -24.00 10.55
C LYS A 245 6.85 -23.78 9.42
N PHE A 246 5.61 -23.47 9.80
CA PHE A 246 4.59 -23.05 8.86
C PHE A 246 4.20 -21.60 9.13
N THR A 247 4.07 -20.84 8.06
CA THR A 247 3.35 -19.58 8.08
C THR A 247 1.91 -19.87 7.66
N TYR A 248 0.96 -19.45 8.48
CA TYR A 248 -0.46 -19.63 8.20
C TYR A 248 -1.20 -18.30 8.13
N ALA A 249 -2.33 -18.31 7.43
CA ALA A 249 -3.32 -17.25 7.37
C ALA A 249 -4.71 -17.88 7.45
N ILE A 250 -5.51 -17.47 8.44
CA ILE A 250 -6.92 -17.86 8.56
C ILE A 250 -7.75 -16.66 8.16
N THR A 251 -8.55 -16.71 7.11
CA THR A 251 -9.42 -15.59 6.71
C THR A 251 -10.88 -15.92 6.97
N CYS A 252 -11.59 -14.97 7.57
CA CYS A 252 -13.03 -14.99 7.75
C CYS A 252 -13.73 -14.18 6.65
N GLY A 253 -14.49 -14.87 5.79
CA GLY A 253 -15.36 -14.26 4.78
C GLY A 253 -16.74 -13.91 5.31
#